data_AF-A0A3N7A5Y9-F1
#
_entry.id   AF-A0A3N7A5Y9-F1
#
_cell.length_a   1.000
_cell.length_b   1.000
_cell.length_c   1.000
_cell.angle_alpha   90.00
_cell.angle_beta   90.00
_cell.angle_gamma   90.00
#
_symmetry.space_group_name_H-M   'P 1'
#
loop_
_entity.id
_entity.type
_entity.pdbx_description
1 polymer ?
#
loop_
_entity_poly.entity_id
_entity_poly.type
_entity_poly.pdbx_seq_one_letter_code
_entity_poly.pdbx_strand_id
1 'polypeptide(L)'
;MFFNRFSKKPATPTPAKETSKKKVKVSAEATLANSTLYQFKRNVLELVARMNHGVPHVDCEVIKRQTMFIQSQLLHSISNDPELPEHLKIMLMQYHAKSIRATLTERRGEHLRRVV
;
A
#
# COMPACT_ATOMS: atom_id res chain seq x y z
N MET A 1 70.97 -13.36 -1.95
CA MET A 1 71.59 -14.68 -1.67
C MET A 1 71.30 -14.98 -0.21
N PHE A 2 70.53 -15.97 0.28
CA PHE A 2 69.94 -17.21 -0.23
C PHE A 2 68.66 -17.56 0.60
N PHE A 3 67.92 -18.55 0.13
CA PHE A 3 66.51 -18.91 0.36
C PHE A 3 66.15 -19.69 1.66
N ASN A 4 64.88 -19.53 2.05
CA ASN A 4 63.89 -20.48 2.59
C ASN A 4 64.26 -21.53 3.67
N ARG A 5 63.43 -21.56 4.72
CA ARG A 5 62.73 -22.81 5.09
C ARG A 5 61.35 -22.56 5.69
N PHE A 6 60.38 -23.23 5.08
CA PHE A 6 58.97 -23.28 5.41
C PHE A 6 58.69 -23.88 6.80
N SER A 7 57.63 -23.41 7.46
CA SER A 7 56.68 -24.30 8.12
C SER A 7 55.28 -23.69 8.23
N LYS A 8 54.29 -24.57 8.09
CA LYS A 8 52.90 -24.34 7.71
C LYS A 8 52.01 -23.84 8.88
N LYS A 9 51.04 -23.00 8.49
CA LYS A 9 49.65 -22.79 8.99
C LYS A 9 49.02 -23.94 9.83
N PRO A 10 48.03 -23.67 10.72
CA PRO A 10 46.77 -23.05 10.29
C PRO A 10 46.12 -22.02 11.23
N ALA A 11 45.31 -21.18 10.58
CA ALA A 11 44.32 -20.33 11.19
C ALA A 11 43.22 -21.19 11.84
N THR A 12 42.79 -20.78 13.03
CA THR A 12 41.47 -21.13 13.56
C THR A 12 40.73 -19.82 13.87
N PRO A 13 39.55 -19.60 13.26
CA PRO A 13 38.70 -18.46 13.52
C PRO A 13 37.83 -18.78 14.76
N THR A 14 37.66 -17.82 15.65
CA THR A 14 36.71 -17.95 16.77
C THR A 14 36.17 -16.57 17.11
N PRO A 15 34.88 -16.48 17.43
CA PRO A 15 33.80 -16.50 16.47
C PRO A 15 33.30 -15.06 16.28
N ALA A 16 32.89 -14.76 15.05
CA ALA A 16 31.99 -13.64 14.82
C ALA A 16 30.84 -13.78 15.82
N LYS A 17 30.67 -12.78 16.69
CA LYS A 17 29.37 -12.51 17.29
C LYS A 17 28.44 -12.31 16.10
N GLU A 18 27.75 -13.37 15.73
CA GLU A 18 26.51 -13.32 14.99
C GLU A 18 25.64 -12.35 15.78
N THR A 19 25.64 -11.10 15.33
CA THR A 19 24.50 -10.22 15.54
C THR A 19 23.36 -10.96 14.88
N SER A 20 22.70 -11.77 15.70
CA SER A 20 21.40 -12.32 15.47
C SER A 20 20.57 -11.20 14.86
N LYS A 21 20.42 -11.25 13.53
CA LYS A 21 19.42 -10.47 12.81
C LYS A 21 18.10 -11.01 13.32
N LYS A 22 17.70 -10.52 14.49
CA LYS A 22 16.38 -10.64 15.05
C LYS A 22 15.52 -10.06 13.93
N LYS A 23 14.91 -10.94 13.12
CA LYS A 23 13.88 -10.55 12.16
C LYS A 23 12.83 -9.86 13.02
N VAL A 24 12.92 -8.53 13.09
CA VAL A 24 11.86 -7.72 13.64
C VAL A 24 10.68 -8.12 12.77
N LYS A 25 9.73 -8.85 13.35
CA LYS A 25 8.39 -8.96 12.79
C LYS A 25 7.86 -7.53 12.81
N VAL A 26 8.25 -6.73 11.81
CA VAL A 26 7.58 -5.47 11.53
C VAL A 26 6.16 -5.91 11.24
N SER A 27 5.24 -5.60 12.15
CA SER A 27 3.87 -6.06 11.98
C SER A 27 3.33 -5.50 10.68
N ALA A 28 2.51 -6.28 9.98
CA ALA A 28 1.93 -5.85 8.71
C ALA A 28 1.19 -4.51 8.88
N GLU A 29 0.55 -4.32 10.04
CA GLU A 29 -0.09 -3.05 10.41
C GLU A 29 0.91 -1.89 10.46
N ALA A 30 2.10 -2.08 11.07
CA ALA A 30 3.11 -1.03 11.12
C ALA A 30 3.67 -0.67 9.73
N THR A 31 3.78 -1.66 8.84
CA THR A 31 4.24 -1.44 7.46
C THR A 31 3.18 -0.69 6.64
N LEU A 32 1.92 -1.11 6.78
CA LEU A 32 0.79 -0.47 6.11
C LEU A 32 0.52 0.94 6.65
N ALA A 33 0.69 1.16 7.95
CA ALA A 33 0.52 2.46 8.58
C ALA A 33 1.48 3.50 8.00
N ASN A 34 2.67 3.13 7.53
CA ASN A 34 3.62 4.05 6.90
C ASN A 34 3.38 4.23 5.39
N SER A 35 2.45 3.50 4.79
CA SER A 35 2.14 3.60 3.35
C SER A 35 1.16 4.73 3.07
N THR A 36 1.58 5.71 2.27
CA THR A 36 0.74 6.82 1.81
C THR A 36 -0.55 6.34 1.13
N LEU A 37 -0.48 5.29 0.31
CA LEU A 37 -1.66 4.73 -0.36
C LEU A 37 -2.65 4.11 0.63
N TYR A 38 -2.13 3.38 1.62
CA TYR A 38 -2.96 2.76 2.64
C TYR A 38 -3.63 3.83 3.50
N GLN A 39 -2.88 4.83 3.96
CA GLN A 39 -3.43 5.96 4.72
C GLN A 39 -4.50 6.70 3.91
N PHE A 40 -4.22 7.01 2.63
CA PHE A 40 -5.19 7.67 1.75
C PHE A 40 -6.48 6.85 1.64
N LYS A 41 -6.38 5.54 1.37
CA LYS A 41 -7.55 4.66 1.27
C LYS A 41 -8.31 4.56 2.59
N ARG A 42 -7.59 4.46 3.72
CA ARG A 42 -8.17 4.44 5.06
C ARG A 42 -8.96 5.71 5.35
N ASN A 43 -8.40 6.89 5.03
CA ASN A 43 -9.07 8.18 5.24
C ASN A 43 -10.35 8.30 4.43
N VAL A 44 -10.35 7.83 3.17
CA VAL A 44 -11.55 7.75 2.33
C VAL A 44 -12.62 6.89 3.01
N LEU A 45 -12.26 5.66 3.42
CA LEU A 45 -13.20 4.72 4.05
C LEU A 45 -13.72 5.23 5.39
N GLU A 46 -12.87 5.89 6.18
CA GLU A 46 -13.27 6.51 7.44
C GLU A 46 -14.25 7.67 7.22
N LEU A 47 -14.02 8.51 6.21
CA LEU A 47 -14.98 9.58 5.88
C LEU A 47 -16.32 9.01 5.42
N VAL A 48 -16.30 8.00 4.54
CA VAL A 48 -17.53 7.30 4.12
C VAL A 48 -18.23 6.72 5.34
N ALA A 49 -17.53 6.00 6.22
CA ALA A 49 -18.13 5.41 7.41
C ALA A 49 -18.75 6.46 8.35
N ARG A 50 -18.09 7.60 8.54
CA ARG A 50 -18.63 8.71 9.34
C ARG A 50 -19.89 9.33 8.72
N MET A 51 -19.89 9.56 7.41
CA MET A 51 -21.07 10.09 6.69
C MET A 51 -22.29 9.19 6.79
N ASN A 52 -22.04 7.91 7.02
CA ASN A 52 -23.00 6.84 7.00
C ASN A 52 -23.32 6.32 8.41
N HIS A 53 -22.74 6.93 9.44
CA HIS A 53 -22.97 6.54 10.82
C HIS A 53 -24.45 6.72 11.20
N GLY A 54 -25.07 5.67 11.77
CA GLY A 54 -26.47 5.69 12.17
C GLY A 54 -27.47 5.49 11.02
N VAL A 55 -27.00 5.32 9.77
CA VAL A 55 -27.85 4.97 8.64
C VAL A 55 -27.97 3.45 8.56
N PRO A 56 -29.18 2.86 8.62
CA PRO A 56 -29.35 1.44 8.35
C PRO A 56 -29.07 1.19 6.86
N HIS A 57 -27.86 0.72 6.55
CA HIS A 57 -27.46 0.48 5.15
C HIS A 57 -28.13 -0.75 4.59
N VAL A 58 -28.90 -0.54 3.53
CA VAL A 58 -29.55 -1.62 2.78
C VAL A 58 -28.84 -1.87 1.44
N ASP A 59 -27.94 -0.97 0.99
CA ASP A 59 -27.33 -1.06 -0.34
C ASP A 59 -25.80 -0.76 -0.35
N CYS A 60 -25.02 -1.81 -0.62
CA CYS A 60 -23.57 -1.74 -0.82
C CYS A 60 -23.17 -0.89 -2.04
N GLU A 61 -24.01 -0.78 -3.06
CA GLU A 61 -23.72 0.03 -4.25
C GLU A 61 -23.73 1.53 -3.95
N VAL A 62 -24.56 1.98 -3.00
CA VAL A 62 -24.55 3.38 -2.53
C VAL A 62 -23.22 3.69 -1.84
N ILE A 63 -22.78 2.83 -0.93
CA ILE A 63 -21.50 2.98 -0.21
C ILE A 63 -20.33 2.98 -1.21
N LYS A 64 -20.38 2.11 -2.22
CA LYS A 64 -19.38 2.04 -3.29
C LYS A 64 -19.32 3.34 -4.11
N ARG A 65 -20.48 3.89 -4.50
CA ARG A 65 -20.56 5.17 -5.24
C ARG A 65 -20.03 6.33 -4.41
N GLN A 66 -20.41 6.43 -3.14
CA GLN A 66 -19.90 7.45 -2.21
C GLN A 66 -18.38 7.34 -2.05
N THR A 67 -17.86 6.12 -1.88
CA THR A 67 -16.43 5.85 -1.80
C THR A 67 -15.69 6.34 -3.05
N MET A 68 -16.20 6.03 -4.24
CA MET A 68 -15.60 6.49 -5.50
C MET A 68 -15.65 8.01 -5.63
N PHE A 69 -16.79 8.63 -5.30
CA PHE A 69 -16.96 10.08 -5.38
C PHE A 69 -15.98 10.81 -4.45
N ILE A 70 -15.94 10.45 -3.17
CA ILE A 70 -15.04 11.05 -2.19
C ILE A 70 -13.59 10.85 -2.60
N GLN A 71 -13.23 9.64 -3.02
CA GLN A 71 -11.87 9.34 -3.47
C GLN A 71 -11.46 10.26 -4.63
N SER A 72 -12.33 10.47 -5.63
CA SER A 72 -12.06 11.39 -6.74
C SER A 72 -11.91 12.84 -6.28
N GLN A 73 -12.78 13.34 -5.40
CA GLN A 73 -12.70 14.73 -4.92
C GLN A 73 -11.40 14.99 -4.16
N LEU A 74 -11.03 14.09 -3.23
CA LEU A 74 -9.78 14.24 -2.48
C LEU A 74 -8.55 14.17 -3.40
N LEU A 75 -8.57 13.29 -4.40
CA LEU A 75 -7.48 13.21 -5.37
C LEU A 75 -7.36 14.47 -6.23
N HIS A 76 -8.47 15.07 -6.64
CA HIS A 76 -8.48 16.35 -7.34
C HIS A 76 -7.90 17.47 -6.46
N SER A 77 -8.24 17.52 -5.18
CA SER A 77 -7.64 18.50 -4.26
C SER A 77 -6.13 18.28 -4.14
N ILE A 78 -5.70 17.04 -3.91
CA ILE A 78 -4.29 16.66 -3.73
C ILE A 78 -3.47 16.89 -5.01
N SER A 79 -4.03 16.67 -6.20
CA SER A 79 -3.31 16.91 -7.46
C SER A 79 -2.96 18.38 -7.68
N ASN A 80 -3.79 19.28 -7.15
CA ASN A 80 -3.59 20.72 -7.26
C ASN A 80 -2.78 21.32 -6.10
N ASP A 81 -2.39 20.50 -5.11
CA ASP A 81 -1.58 20.94 -3.99
C ASP A 81 -0.11 21.15 -4.43
N PRO A 82 0.43 22.40 -4.39
CA PRO A 82 1.81 22.66 -4.78
C PRO A 82 2.84 22.09 -3.80
N GLU A 83 2.47 21.80 -2.55
CA GLU A 83 3.39 21.31 -1.52
C GLU A 83 3.68 19.81 -1.67
N LEU A 84 2.84 19.08 -2.41
CA LEU A 84 3.01 17.65 -2.59
C LEU A 84 4.01 17.32 -3.71
N PRO A 85 4.99 16.45 -3.45
CA PRO A 85 5.90 15.97 -4.49
C PRO A 85 5.20 15.34 -5.70
N GLU A 86 5.65 15.67 -6.90
CA GLU A 86 5.03 15.24 -8.16
C GLU A 86 4.94 13.71 -8.30
N HIS A 87 5.95 12.98 -7.84
CA HIS A 87 5.96 11.52 -7.87
C HIS A 87 4.82 10.90 -7.05
N LEU A 88 4.41 11.53 -5.94
CA LEU A 88 3.28 11.08 -5.13
C LEU A 88 1.95 11.35 -5.83
N LYS A 89 1.81 12.50 -6.51
CA LYS A 89 0.63 12.81 -7.33
C LYS A 89 0.43 11.77 -8.42
N ILE A 90 1.49 11.46 -9.17
CA ILE A 90 1.46 10.43 -10.23
C ILE A 90 1.06 9.06 -9.65
N MET A 91 1.68 8.65 -8.54
CA MET A 91 1.39 7.38 -7.90
C MET A 91 -0.08 7.27 -7.45
N LEU A 92 -0.62 8.33 -6.84
CA LEU A 92 -2.03 8.41 -6.42
C LEU A 92 -3.01 8.39 -7.60
N MET A 93 -2.69 9.09 -8.70
CA MET A 93 -3.47 9.05 -9.94
C MET A 93 -3.47 7.65 -10.57
N GLN A 94 -2.32 6.98 -10.62
CA GLN A 94 -2.23 5.61 -11.13
C GLN A 94 -3.04 4.63 -10.29
N TYR A 95 -3.00 4.78 -8.97
CA TYR A 95 -3.84 4.01 -8.05
C TYR A 95 -5.33 4.24 -8.34
N HIS A 96 -5.75 5.49 -8.51
CA HIS A 96 -7.15 5.82 -8.83
C HIS A 96 -7.61 5.22 -10.15
N ALA A 97 -6.81 5.31 -11.21
CA ALA A 97 -7.12 4.71 -12.50
C ALA A 97 -7.30 3.19 -12.38
N LYS A 98 -6.49 2.50 -11.55
CA LYS A 98 -6.67 1.07 -11.26
C LYS A 98 -7.99 0.82 -10.50
N SER A 99 -8.32 1.65 -9.51
CA SER A 99 -9.57 1.55 -8.73
C SER A 99 -10.83 1.73 -9.60
N ILE A 100 -10.82 2.70 -10.52
CA ILE A 100 -11.91 2.91 -11.47
C ILE A 100 -12.07 1.68 -12.37
N ARG A 101 -10.97 1.19 -12.95
CA ARG A 101 -11.01 0.01 -13.84
C ARG A 101 -11.57 -1.21 -13.14
N ALA A 102 -11.15 -1.49 -11.90
CA ALA A 102 -11.69 -2.60 -11.12
C ALA A 102 -13.22 -2.48 -10.94
N THR A 103 -13.69 -1.26 -10.63
CA THR A 103 -15.12 -0.97 -10.45
C THR A 103 -15.93 -1.12 -11.75
N LEU A 104 -15.38 -0.67 -12.89
CA LEU A 104 -16.02 -0.80 -14.20
C LEU A 104 -16.05 -2.24 -14.70
N THR A 105 -14.97 -3.00 -14.52
CA THR A 105 -14.90 -4.42 -14.87
C THR A 105 -15.91 -5.24 -14.08
N GLU A 106 -16.12 -4.91 -12.80
CA GLU A 106 -17.14 -5.56 -11.98
C GLU A 106 -18.57 -5.31 -12.48
N ARG A 107 -18.89 -4.09 -12.93
CA ARG A 107 -20.20 -3.80 -13.55
C ARG A 107 -20.42 -4.59 -14.84
N ARG A 108 -19.37 -4.86 -15.62
CA ARG A 108 -19.45 -5.71 -16.82
C ARG A 108 -19.68 -7.18 -16.46
N GLY A 109 -19.04 -7.67 -15.40
CA GLY A 109 -19.25 -9.03 -14.88
C GLY A 109 -20.66 -9.25 -14.31
N GLU A 110 -21.20 -8.26 -13.59
CA GLU A 110 -22.58 -8.26 -13.08
C GLU A 110 -23.61 -8.32 -14.22
N HIS A 111 -23.40 -7.58 -15.31
CA HIS A 111 -24.29 -7.61 -16.47
C HIS A 111 -24.34 -9.00 -17.13
N LEU A 112 -23.23 -9.72 -17.17
CA LEU A 112 -23.16 -11.09 -17.69
C LEU A 112 -23.84 -12.12 -16.78
N ARG A 113 -23.88 -11.91 -15.46
CA ARG A 113 -24.52 -12.83 -14.51
C ARG A 113 -26.04 -12.72 -14.46
N ARG A 114 -26.63 -11.61 -14.91
CA ARG A 114 -28.09 -11.43 -14.96
C ARG A 114 -28.76 -11.99 -16.22
N VAL A 115 -27.98 -12.45 -17.20
CA VAL A 115 -28.46 -12.97 -18.49
C VAL A 115 -28.47 -14.51 -18.52
N VAL A 116 -28.31 -15.16 -17.37
CA VAL A 116 -28.40 -16.63 -17.21
C VAL A 116 -29.60 -16.97 -16.33
#